data_AF-A0A564Q211-F1
#
_entry.id   AF-A0A564Q211-F1
#
_cell.length_a   1.000
_cell.length_b   1.000
_cell.length_c   1.000
_cell.angle_alpha   90.00
_cell.angle_beta   90.00
_cell.angle_gamma   90.00
#
_symmetry.space_group_name_H-M   'P 1'
#
loop_
_entity.id
_entity.type
_entity.pdbx_description
1 polymer ?
#
loop_
_entity_poly.entity_id
_entity_poly.type
_entity_poly.pdbx_seq_one_letter_code
_entity_poly.pdbx_strand_id
1 'polypeptide(L)'
;MLKVCKKRRNGKIVEVVQRVVFGDPDEVLEILCGNNSDGKINTSYVERLNLTIRNSLARFIRRTMNESKDQRDAFKSFWILYRHGIIS
;
A
#
# COMPACT_ATOMS: atom_id res chain seq x y z
N MET A 1 -5.61 11.78 2.23
CA MET A 1 -4.93 11.36 0.98
C MET A 1 -3.61 12.11 0.84
N LEU A 2 -2.50 11.38 0.75
CA LEU A 2 -1.16 11.94 0.50
C LEU A 2 -0.83 11.86 -0.99
N LYS A 3 -0.08 12.84 -1.49
CA LYS A 3 0.46 12.88 -2.84
C LYS A 3 1.98 12.95 -2.79
N VAL A 4 2.63 12.04 -3.52
CA VAL A 4 4.08 12.01 -3.68
C VAL A 4 4.45 12.76 -4.96
N CYS A 5 5.18 13.86 -4.82
CA CYS A 5 5.66 14.70 -5.92
C CYS A 5 7.16 14.48 -6.12
N LYS A 6 7.56 13.98 -7.28
CA LYS A 6 8.97 13.77 -7.64
C LYS A 6 9.45 14.96 -8.47
N LYS A 7 10.44 15.71 -7.98
CA LYS A 7 11.12 16.73 -8.80
C LYS A 7 12.23 16.06 -9.61
N ARG A 8 12.29 16.36 -10.90
CA ARG A 8 13.30 15.82 -11.82
C ARG A 8 14.14 16.94 -12.41
N ARG A 9 15.44 16.70 -12.57
CA ARG A 9 16.39 17.56 -13.30
C ARG A 9 17.22 16.69 -14.23
N ASN A 10 17.31 17.07 -15.51
CA ASN A 10 17.99 16.29 -16.56
C ASN A 10 17.57 14.79 -16.57
N GLY A 11 16.27 14.53 -16.44
CA GLY A 11 15.74 13.16 -16.44
C GLY A 11 16.01 12.36 -15.15
N LYS A 12 16.78 12.85 -14.19
CA LYS A 12 17.03 12.19 -12.88
C LYS A 12 16.14 12.76 -11.79
N ILE A 13 15.68 11.92 -10.86
CA ILE A 13 14.92 12.38 -9.69
C ILE A 13 15.92 13.02 -8.72
N VAL A 14 15.71 14.30 -8.41
CA VAL A 14 16.57 15.07 -7.49
C VAL A 14 15.95 15.22 -6.11
N GLU A 15 14.62 15.13 -6.01
CA GLU A 15 13.89 15.31 -4.77
C GLU A 15 12.55 14.58 -4.83
N VAL A 16 12.11 14.04 -3.69
CA VAL A 16 10.78 13.45 -3.54
C VAL A 16 10.11 14.10 -2.34
N VAL A 17 9.04 14.85 -2.59
CA VAL A 17 8.27 15.59 -1.59
C VAL A 17 6.93 14.90 -1.39
N GLN A 18 6.54 14.68 -0.15
CA GLN A 18 5.21 14.17 0.20
C GLN A 18 4.34 15.35 0.67
N ARG A 19 3.11 15.44 0.16
CA ARG A 19 2.16 16.50 0.53
C ARG A 19 0.82 15.87 0.90
N VAL A 20 0.23 16.30 2.02
CA VAL A 20 -1.15 15.94 2.38
C VAL A 20 -2.10 16.74 1.46
N VAL A 21 -2.97 16.04 0.72
CA VAL A 21 -3.96 16.62 -0.21
C VAL A 21 -5.38 16.55 0.35
N PHE A 22 -5.65 15.57 1.21
CA PHE A 22 -6.93 15.44 1.92
C PHE A 22 -6.71 14.98 3.36
N GLY A 23 -7.56 15.44 4.27
CA GLY A 23 -7.48 15.14 5.69
C GLY A 23 -6.73 16.21 6.47
N ASP A 24 -6.79 16.11 7.79
CA ASP A 24 -6.03 16.97 8.69
C ASP A 24 -4.53 16.64 8.61
N PRO A 25 -3.64 17.64 8.42
CA PRO A 25 -2.22 17.39 8.29
C PRO A 25 -1.59 16.74 9.51
N ASP A 26 -2.03 17.11 10.72
CA ASP A 26 -1.43 16.65 11.97
C ASP A 26 -1.86 15.20 12.25
N GLU A 27 -3.13 14.88 12.04
CA GLU A 27 -3.64 13.51 12.11
C GLU A 27 -2.93 12.59 11.10
N VAL A 28 -2.75 13.07 9.86
CA VAL A 28 -2.05 12.31 8.83
C VAL A 28 -0.57 12.14 9.17
N LEU A 29 0.08 13.15 9.74
CA LEU A 29 1.48 13.06 10.16
C LEU A 29 1.64 12.11 11.35
N GLU A 30 0.72 12.13 12.30
CA GLU A 30 0.71 11.24 13.46
C GLU A 30 0.59 9.77 13.03
N ILE A 31 -0.28 9.47 12.06
CA ILE A 31 -0.40 8.12 11.49
C ILE A 31 0.88 7.70 10.74
N LEU A 32 1.56 8.64 10.07
CA LEU A 32 2.81 8.37 9.34
C LEU A 32 4.00 8.15 10.29
N CYS A 33 4.13 8.98 11.31
CA CYS A 33 5.25 8.98 12.26
C CYS A 33 5.06 7.96 13.39
N GLY A 34 3.82 7.68 13.81
CA GLY A 34 3.49 6.78 14.91
C GLY A 34 3.73 5.29 14.62
N ASN A 35 3.90 4.92 13.35
CA ASN A 35 4.07 3.52 12.94
C ASN A 35 5.54 3.03 12.92
N ASN A 36 6.48 3.70 13.60
CA ASN A 36 7.92 3.41 13.56
C ASN A 36 8.53 3.36 12.14
N SER A 37 7.82 3.94 11.16
CA SER A 37 8.37 4.18 9.84
C SER A 37 9.04 5.56 9.88
N ASP A 38 10.16 5.75 9.18
CA ASP A 38 10.96 6.99 9.09
C ASP A 38 10.19 8.19 8.45
N GLY A 39 8.89 8.34 8.75
CA GLY A 39 7.97 9.29 8.15
C GLY A 39 7.77 9.07 6.65
N LYS A 40 8.17 7.91 6.11
CA LYS A 40 8.31 7.69 4.67
C LYS A 40 7.57 6.43 4.22
N ILE A 41 6.24 6.50 4.18
CA ILE A 41 5.46 5.46 3.52
C ILE A 41 5.73 5.55 2.01
N ASN A 42 6.34 4.50 1.46
CA ASN A 42 6.52 4.38 0.02
C ASN A 42 5.24 3.85 -0.63
N THR A 43 4.40 4.75 -1.11
CA THR A 43 3.13 4.38 -1.76
C THR A 43 3.34 3.45 -2.96
N SER A 44 4.47 3.55 -3.69
CA SER A 44 4.74 2.65 -4.82
C SER A 44 5.01 1.20 -4.40
N TYR A 45 5.51 0.99 -3.18
CA TYR A 45 5.63 -0.35 -2.60
C TYR A 45 4.26 -0.91 -2.27
N VAL A 46 3.40 -0.12 -1.62
CA VAL A 46 2.01 -0.50 -1.28
C VAL A 46 1.20 -0.80 -2.55
N GLU A 47 1.33 0.01 -3.60
CA GLU A 47 0.66 -0.20 -4.89
C GLU A 47 1.13 -1.50 -5.58
N ARG A 48 2.44 -1.77 -5.58
CA ARG A 48 2.98 -3.02 -6.14
C ARG A 48 2.48 -4.23 -5.36
N LEU A 49 2.50 -4.17 -4.03
CA LEU A 49 1.99 -5.23 -3.16
C LEU A 49 0.50 -5.49 -3.44
N ASN A 50 -0.30 -4.44 -3.56
CA ASN A 50 -1.71 -4.55 -3.92
C ASN A 50 -1.93 -5.22 -5.28
N LEU A 51 -1.11 -4.92 -6.29
CA LEU A 51 -1.18 -5.59 -7.59
C LEU A 51 -0.78 -7.06 -7.50
N THR A 52 0.30 -7.39 -6.78
CA THR A 52 0.73 -8.77 -6.54
C THR A 52 -0.39 -9.58 -5.88
N ILE A 53 -0.97 -9.08 -4.79
CA ILE A 53 -2.05 -9.75 -4.07
C ILE A 53 -3.27 -9.97 -4.97
N ARG A 54 -3.67 -8.95 -5.75
CA ARG A 54 -4.79 -9.07 -6.69
C ARG A 54 -4.52 -10.10 -7.79
N ASN A 55 -3.29 -10.18 -8.29
CA ASN A 55 -2.93 -11.14 -9.32
C ASN A 55 -2.82 -12.57 -8.78
N SER A 56 -2.43 -12.73 -7.51
CA SER A 56 -2.26 -14.04 -6.87
C SER A 56 -3.53 -14.61 -6.26
N LEU A 57 -4.55 -13.79 -5.99
CA LEU A 57 -5.77 -14.22 -5.31
C LEU A 57 -7.03 -13.68 -5.98
N ALA A 58 -7.79 -14.59 -6.60
CA ALA A 58 -9.07 -14.28 -7.24
C ALA A 58 -10.09 -13.58 -6.31
N ARG A 59 -10.02 -13.82 -5.00
CA ARG A 59 -10.88 -13.18 -3.99
C ARG A 59 -10.62 -11.70 -3.76
N PHE A 60 -9.47 -11.19 -4.19
CA PHE A 60 -9.11 -9.77 -4.11
C PHE A 60 -9.28 -9.06 -5.46
N ILE A 61 -9.73 -9.77 -6.50
CA ILE A 61 -10.15 -9.21 -7.78
C ILE A 61 -11.63 -8.75 -7.68
N ARG A 62 -12.00 -7.72 -8.45
CA ARG A 62 -13.31 -7.05 -8.49
C ARG A 62 -14.49 -8.04 -8.31
N ARG A 63 -15.35 -7.80 -7.29
CA ARG A 63 -16.63 -8.47 -6.95
C ARG A 63 -17.04 -9.60 -7.91
N THR A 64 -16.45 -10.78 -7.73
CA THR A 64 -16.86 -12.03 -8.41
C THR A 64 -17.39 -13.02 -7.37
N MET A 65 -17.93 -14.18 -7.79
CA MET A 65 -18.45 -15.24 -6.90
C MET A 65 -17.47 -15.77 -5.83
N ASN A 66 -16.21 -15.32 -5.86
CA ASN A 66 -15.11 -15.74 -4.99
C ASN A 66 -14.84 -14.77 -3.82
N GLU A 67 -15.76 -13.85 -3.51
CA GLU A 67 -15.61 -12.96 -2.36
C GLU A 67 -15.50 -13.72 -1.03
N SER A 68 -14.73 -13.14 -0.09
CA SER A 68 -14.62 -13.66 1.27
C SER A 68 -15.90 -13.32 2.02
N LYS A 69 -16.64 -14.34 2.48
CA LYS A 69 -17.86 -14.15 3.27
C LYS A 69 -17.57 -13.86 4.76
N ASP A 70 -16.34 -14.13 5.18
CA ASP A 70 -15.84 -13.93 6.54
C ASP A 70 -14.39 -13.41 6.50
N GLN A 71 -14.01 -12.57 7.47
CA GLN A 71 -12.65 -12.07 7.67
C GLN A 71 -11.63 -13.21 7.84
N ARG A 72 -12.04 -14.36 8.40
CA ARG A 72 -11.19 -15.54 8.54
C ARG A 72 -10.67 -16.05 7.20
N ASP A 73 -11.48 -16.00 6.15
CA ASP A 73 -11.09 -16.50 4.83
C ASP A 73 -10.11 -15.56 4.13
N ALA A 74 -10.25 -14.25 4.37
CA ALA A 74 -9.29 -13.25 3.92
C ALA A 74 -7.94 -13.44 4.64
N PHE A 75 -7.97 -13.66 5.97
CA PHE A 75 -6.76 -13.85 6.77
C PHE A 75 -6.00 -15.13 6.40
N LYS A 76 -6.71 -16.24 6.19
CA LYS A 76 -6.12 -17.50 5.70
C LYS A 76 -5.42 -17.32 4.35
N SER A 77 -6.05 -16.60 3.44
CA SER A 77 -5.49 -16.38 2.09
C SER A 77 -4.26 -15.48 2.13
N PHE A 78 -4.27 -14.44 2.96
CA PHE A 78 -3.11 -13.61 3.22
C PHE A 78 -1.95 -14.42 3.82
N TRP A 79 -2.24 -15.30 4.78
CA TRP A 79 -1.25 -16.16 5.40
C TRP A 79 -0.60 -17.12 4.37
N ILE A 80 -1.40 -17.70 3.46
CA ILE A 80 -0.91 -18.55 2.36
C ILE A 80 0.08 -17.77 1.48
N LEU A 81 -0.21 -16.51 1.14
CA LEU A 81 0.71 -15.67 0.37
C LEU A 81 2.03 -15.43 1.11
N TYR A 82 1.99 -15.21 2.43
CA TYR A 82 3.20 -15.09 3.25
C TYR A 82 4.02 -16.39 3.25
N ARG A 83 3.38 -17.55 3.46
CA ARG A 83 4.10 -18.84 3.47
C ARG A 83 4.74 -19.19 2.14
N HIS A 84 4.11 -18.81 1.03
CA HIS A 84 4.66 -19.05 -0.31
C HIS A 84 5.61 -17.94 -0.77
N GLY A 85 5.94 -16.96 0.09
CA GLY A 85 6.89 -15.88 -0.24
C GLY A 85 6.40 -14.92 -1.32
N ILE A 86 5.09 -14.89 -1.57
CA ILE A 86 4.48 -13.99 -2.57
C ILE A 86 4.43 -12.55 -2.04
N ILE A 87 4.28 -12.41 -0.72
CA ILE A 87 4.35 -11.15 0.00
C ILE A 87 5.38 -11.28 1.12
N SER A 88 6.16 -10.22 1.34
CA SER A 88 7.30 -10.16 2.26
C SER A 88 7.19 -8.97 3.19
#